data_AF-A0A835M0G6-F1
#
_entry.id   AF-A0A835M0G6-F1
#
_cell.length_a   1.000
_cell.length_b   1.000
_cell.length_c   1.000
_cell.angle_alpha   90.00
_cell.angle_beta   90.00
_cell.angle_gamma   90.00
#
_symmetry.space_group_name_H-M   'P 1'
#
loop_
_entity.id
_entity.type
_entity.pdbx_description
1 polymer ?
#
loop_
_entity_poly.entity_id
_entity_poly.type
_entity_poly.pdbx_seq_one_letter_code
_entity_poly.pdbx_strand_id
1 'polypeptide(L)'
;MDMHWLRVLINEAKRLFDEMPKRNVVYWNSMLAGYVKCGDVEGAHGIFYKMPRRDVVSWNAMLACYAQSGKSNEAMELFNEMRDLGVKPTEATVVSPSHHHCFVGI
;
A
#
# COMPACT_ATOMS: atom_id res chain seq x y z
N MET A 1 -4.44 3.16 22.32
CA MET A 1 -5.36 3.63 21.25
C MET A 1 -5.79 2.39 20.49
N ASP A 2 -7.09 2.09 20.50
CA ASP A 2 -7.63 0.77 20.17
C ASP A 2 -7.65 0.53 18.64
N MET A 3 -6.69 -0.24 18.12
CA MET A 3 -6.59 -0.64 16.70
C MET A 3 -7.80 -1.47 16.23
N HIS A 4 -8.64 -1.95 17.16
CA HIS A 4 -9.86 -2.69 16.86
C HIS A 4 -10.82 -1.90 15.96
N TRP A 5 -11.00 -0.59 16.22
CA TRP A 5 -11.91 0.26 15.45
C TRP A 5 -11.46 0.45 14.00
N LEU A 6 -10.15 0.60 13.77
CA LEU A 6 -9.61 0.77 12.42
C LEU A 6 -9.79 -0.52 11.61
N ARG A 7 -9.66 -1.69 12.25
CA ARG A 7 -9.87 -2.99 11.61
C ARG A 7 -11.34 -3.26 11.26
N VAL A 8 -12.27 -2.89 12.15
CA VAL A 8 -13.72 -2.98 11.88
C VAL A 8 -14.12 -2.08 10.71
N LEU A 9 -13.59 -0.86 10.66
CA LEU A 9 -13.88 0.09 9.58
C LEU A 9 -13.40 -0.40 8.21
N ILE A 10 -12.23 -1.03 8.14
CA ILE A 10 -11.72 -1.61 6.87
C ILE A 10 -12.59 -2.76 6.40
N ASN A 11 -13.08 -3.61 7.30
CA ASN A 11 -13.96 -4.70 6.92
C ASN A 11 -15.28 -4.19 6.34
N GLU A 12 -15.85 -3.14 6.92
CA GLU A 12 -17.07 -2.51 6.38
C GLU A 12 -16.79 -1.79 5.05
N ALA A 13 -15.68 -1.05 4.97
CA ALA A 13 -15.24 -0.41 3.73
C ALA A 13 -15.04 -1.45 2.62
N LYS A 14 -14.46 -2.61 2.93
CA LYS A 14 -14.28 -3.72 1.99
C LYS A 14 -15.62 -4.25 1.49
N ARG A 15 -16.60 -4.43 2.38
CA ARG A 15 -17.94 -4.91 1.99
C ARG A 15 -18.60 -3.97 0.99
N LEU A 16 -18.63 -2.67 1.30
CA LEU A 16 -19.18 -1.65 0.40
C LEU A 16 -18.39 -1.58 -0.92
N PHE A 17 -17.07 -1.71 -0.84
CA PHE A 17 -16.20 -1.73 -2.01
C PHE A 17 -16.49 -2.94 -2.91
N ASP A 18 -16.76 -4.12 -2.33
CA ASP A 18 -17.09 -5.35 -3.05
C ASP A 18 -18.45 -5.27 -3.77
N GLU A 19 -19.37 -4.42 -3.30
CA GLU A 19 -20.68 -4.17 -3.91
C GLU A 19 -20.62 -3.15 -5.07
N MET A 20 -19.56 -2.35 -5.17
CA MET A 20 -19.44 -1.32 -6.22
C MET A 20 -19.20 -1.93 -7.62
N PRO A 21 -20.08 -1.69 -8.61
CA PRO A 21 -19.95 -2.26 -9.96
C PRO A 21 -18.82 -1.62 -10.77
N LYS A 22 -18.38 -0.40 -10.43
CA LYS A 22 -17.23 0.29 -11.05
C LYS A 22 -16.33 0.87 -9.98
N ARG A 23 -15.09 0.38 -9.92
CA ARG A 23 -14.06 0.84 -8.99
C ARG A 23 -13.01 1.65 -9.73
N ASN A 24 -12.98 2.95 -9.46
CA ASN A 24 -11.89 3.82 -9.88
C ASN A 24 -10.62 3.58 -9.03
N VAL A 25 -9.45 3.91 -9.58
CA VAL A 25 -8.13 3.85 -8.93
C VAL A 25 -8.12 4.58 -7.59
N VAL A 26 -8.86 5.69 -7.46
CA VAL A 26 -8.99 6.41 -6.19
C VAL A 26 -9.57 5.54 -5.08
N TYR A 27 -10.61 4.74 -5.35
CA TYR A 27 -11.20 3.86 -4.33
C TYR A 27 -10.25 2.73 -3.96
N TRP A 28 -9.50 2.19 -4.93
CA TRP A 28 -8.45 1.21 -4.68
C TRP A 28 -7.34 1.78 -3.78
N ASN A 29 -6.88 3.00 -4.07
CA ASN A 29 -5.87 3.69 -3.26
C ASN A 29 -6.37 3.96 -1.84
N SER A 30 -7.65 4.31 -1.67
CA SER A 30 -8.27 4.47 -0.36
C SER A 30 -8.30 3.15 0.44
N MET A 31 -8.69 2.04 -0.20
CA MET A 31 -8.66 0.73 0.45
C MET A 31 -7.24 0.34 0.85
N LEU A 32 -6.28 0.50 -0.07
CA LEU A 32 -4.87 0.22 0.18
C LEU A 32 -4.34 1.04 1.36
N ALA A 33 -4.57 2.35 1.38
CA ALA A 33 -4.17 3.21 2.49
C ALA A 33 -4.79 2.80 3.83
N GLY A 34 -6.04 2.32 3.82
CA GLY A 34 -6.68 1.73 4.99
C GLY A 34 -5.89 0.55 5.54
N TYR A 35 -5.61 -0.46 4.70
CA TYR A 35 -4.85 -1.65 5.10
C TYR A 35 -3.45 -1.30 5.61
N VAL A 36 -2.75 -0.37 4.93
CA VAL A 36 -1.43 0.11 5.35
C VAL A 36 -1.49 0.77 6.74
N LYS A 37 -2.49 1.62 7.00
CA LYS A 37 -2.68 2.26 8.32
C LYS A 37 -3.01 1.27 9.44
N CYS A 38 -3.68 0.16 9.11
CA CYS A 38 -3.93 -0.94 10.04
C CYS A 38 -2.71 -1.83 10.29
N GLY A 39 -1.61 -1.64 9.54
CA GLY A 39 -0.48 -2.56 9.54
C GLY A 39 -0.79 -3.94 8.96
N ASP A 40 -1.92 -4.08 8.24
CA ASP A 40 -2.31 -5.34 7.61
C ASP A 40 -1.67 -5.44 6.22
N VAL A 41 -0.42 -5.91 6.20
CA VAL A 41 0.38 -6.06 4.99
C VAL A 41 -0.23 -7.06 4.01
N GLU A 42 -0.79 -8.16 4.52
CA GLU A 42 -1.39 -9.20 3.69
C GLU A 42 -2.66 -8.69 3.01
N GLY A 43 -3.49 -7.94 3.74
CA GLY A 43 -4.64 -7.24 3.18
C GLY A 43 -4.26 -6.18 2.15
N ALA A 44 -3.23 -5.37 2.45
CA ALA A 44 -2.70 -4.36 1.53
C ALA A 44 -2.19 -5.00 0.23
N HIS A 45 -1.41 -6.08 0.36
CA HIS A 45 -0.91 -6.88 -0.76
C HIS A 45 -2.07 -7.42 -1.61
N GLY A 46 -3.04 -8.07 -0.96
CA GLY A 46 -4.21 -8.63 -1.64
C GLY A 46 -5.01 -7.58 -2.43
N ILE A 47 -5.15 -6.37 -1.91
CA ILE A 47 -5.80 -5.26 -2.63
C ILE A 47 -4.93 -4.77 -3.79
N PHE A 48 -3.65 -4.53 -3.55
CA PHE A 48 -2.71 -4.02 -4.55
C PHE A 48 -2.66 -4.92 -5.80
N TYR A 49 -2.59 -6.23 -5.61
CA TYR A 49 -2.56 -7.19 -6.73
C TYR A 49 -3.90 -7.33 -7.45
N LYS A 50 -5.03 -7.04 -6.78
CA LYS A 50 -6.35 -6.99 -7.42
C LYS A 50 -6.62 -5.72 -8.21
N MET A 51 -5.80 -4.67 -8.05
CA MET A 51 -5.98 -3.42 -8.78
C MET A 51 -5.79 -3.64 -10.29
N PRO A 52 -6.80 -3.31 -11.13
CA PRO A 52 -6.67 -3.45 -12.58
C PRO A 52 -5.74 -2.38 -13.19
N ARG A 53 -5.59 -1.24 -12.52
CA ARG A 53 -4.66 -0.17 -12.89
C ARG A 53 -4.03 0.40 -11.63
N ARG A 54 -2.70 0.50 -11.65
CA ARG A 54 -1.87 1.01 -10.56
C ARG A 54 -1.23 2.31 -10.99
N ASP A 55 -1.27 3.31 -10.10
CA ASP A 55 -0.59 4.59 -10.27
C ASP A 55 0.58 4.70 -9.28
N VAL A 56 1.39 5.75 -9.44
CA VAL A 56 2.56 6.00 -8.57
C VAL A 56 2.18 5.98 -7.08
N VAL A 57 0.99 6.45 -6.73
CA VAL A 57 0.48 6.46 -5.34
C VAL A 57 0.31 5.04 -4.82
N SER A 58 -0.30 4.14 -5.59
CA SER A 58 -0.46 2.74 -5.20
C SER A 58 0.87 2.01 -4.97
N TRP A 59 1.85 2.22 -5.84
CA TRP A 59 3.20 1.63 -5.70
C TRP A 59 3.91 2.14 -4.45
N ASN A 60 3.90 3.47 -4.25
CA ASN A 60 4.53 4.09 -3.09
C ASN A 60 3.89 3.64 -1.78
N ALA A 61 2.56 3.53 -1.74
CA ALA A 61 1.85 3.06 -0.55
C ALA A 61 2.26 1.64 -0.16
N MET A 62 2.40 0.75 -1.14
CA MET A 62 2.80 -0.64 -0.89
C MET A 62 4.29 -0.75 -0.49
N LEU A 63 5.18 0.02 -1.14
CA LEU A 63 6.59 0.12 -0.75
C LEU A 63 6.74 0.61 0.69
N ALA A 64 6.02 1.67 1.06
CA ALA A 64 6.02 2.19 2.42
C ALA A 64 5.47 1.16 3.42
N CYS A 65 4.46 0.38 3.03
CA CYS A 65 3.89 -0.68 3.87
C CYS A 65 4.90 -1.79 4.17
N TYR A 66 5.61 -2.26 3.14
CA TYR A 66 6.66 -3.26 3.30
C TYR A 66 7.84 -2.76 4.13
N ALA A 67 8.30 -1.53 3.87
CA ALA A 67 9.37 -0.90 4.64
C ALA A 67 9.02 -0.78 6.13
N GLN A 68 7.81 -0.32 6.46
CA GLN A 68 7.33 -0.20 7.84
C GLN A 68 7.17 -1.55 8.54
N SER A 69 6.94 -2.61 7.77
CA SER A 69 6.71 -3.96 8.29
C SER A 69 7.99 -4.81 8.32
N GLY A 70 9.15 -4.22 8.01
CA GLY A 70 10.44 -4.91 7.97
C GLY A 70 10.61 -5.89 6.80
N LYS A 71 9.66 -5.93 5.86
CA LYS A 71 9.68 -6.79 4.66
C LYS A 71 10.53 -6.17 3.55
N SER A 72 11.81 -5.98 3.84
CA SER A 72 12.74 -5.22 3.00
C SER A 72 13.03 -5.91 1.65
N ASN A 73 12.98 -7.24 1.61
CA ASN A 73 13.18 -8.01 0.38
C ASN A 73 12.01 -7.79 -0.58
N GLU A 74 10.77 -7.90 -0.08
CA GLU A 74 9.55 -7.67 -0.84
C GLU A 74 9.44 -6.20 -1.31
N ALA A 75 9.88 -5.25 -0.48
CA ALA A 75 9.99 -3.85 -0.89
C ALA A 75 10.97 -3.67 -2.06
N MET A 76 12.11 -4.36 -2.04
CA MET A 76 13.10 -4.30 -3.12
C MET A 76 12.60 -4.94 -4.42
N GLU A 77 11.95 -6.10 -4.32
CA GLU A 77 11.33 -6.76 -5.48
C GLU A 77 10.29 -5.85 -6.13
N LEU A 78 9.40 -5.26 -5.34
CA LEU A 78 8.37 -4.35 -5.82
C LEU A 78 8.96 -3.06 -6.43
N PHE A 79 10.06 -2.55 -5.86
CA PHE A 79 10.75 -1.38 -6.39
C PHE A 79 11.36 -1.66 -7.77
N ASN A 80 11.96 -2.84 -7.95
CA ASN A 80 12.49 -3.26 -9.25
C ASN A 80 11.36 -3.43 -10.27
N GLU A 81 10.23 -4.03 -9.90
CA GLU A 81 9.06 -4.15 -10.77
C GLU A 81 8.53 -2.77 -11.22
N MET A 82 8.42 -1.82 -10.29
CA MET A 82 8.01 -0.45 -10.60
C MET A 82 8.93 0.22 -11.64
N ARG A 83 10.25 0.03 -11.48
CA ARG A 83 11.26 0.56 -12.41
C ARG A 83 11.17 -0.10 -13.78
N ASP A 84 11.00 -1.42 -13.83
CA ASP A 84 10.93 -2.18 -15.08
C ASP A 84 9.68 -1.82 -15.89
N LEU A 85 8.60 -1.41 -15.22
CA LEU A 85 7.39 -0.85 -15.84
C LEU A 85 7.54 0.62 -16.28
N GLY A 86 8.71 1.24 -16.09
CA GLY A 86 8.96 2.64 -16.44
C GLY A 86 8.25 3.65 -15.55
N VAL A 87 7.67 3.21 -14.43
CA VAL A 87 7.03 4.09 -13.46
C VAL A 87 8.14 4.72 -12.62
N LYS A 88 8.42 6.01 -12.82
CA LYS A 88 9.47 6.69 -12.05
C LYS A 88 9.08 6.75 -10.56
N PRO A 89 9.89 6.16 -9.66
CA PRO A 89 9.77 6.39 -8.24
C PRO A 89 9.95 7.90 -7.97
N THR A 90 8.98 8.52 -7.32
CA THR A 90 9.08 9.94 -6.88
C THR A 90 10.12 10.08 -5.75
N GLU A 91 10.59 11.29 -5.44
CA GLU A 91 11.63 11.52 -4.41
C GLU A 91 11.32 10.97 -3.01
N ALA A 92 10.05 10.67 -2.69
CA ALA A 92 9.69 9.97 -1.46
C ALA A 92 10.04 8.47 -1.46
N THR A 93 10.38 7.89 -2.61
CA THR A 93 10.65 6.46 -2.82
C THR A 93 12.13 6.10 -2.70
N VAL A 94 13.05 7.08 -2.57
CA VAL A 94 14.46 6.80 -2.19
C VAL A 94 14.57 6.44 -0.71
N VAL A 95 13.70 5.54 -0.26
CA VAL A 95 13.97 4.75 0.93
C VAL A 95 15.02 3.73 0.46
N SER A 96 16.29 4.13 0.47
CA SER A 96 17.38 3.16 0.35
C SER A 96 17.13 2.09 1.42
N PRO A 97 16.82 0.83 1.04
CA PRO A 97 16.49 -0.22 2.02
C PRO A 97 17.65 -0.52 2.99
N SER A 98 18.82 0.09 2.75
CA SER A 98 19.99 0.14 3.62
C SER A 98 19.78 0.92 4.92
N HIS A 99 18.90 1.92 4.95
CA HIS A 99 18.63 2.70 6.16
C HIS A 99 17.36 2.16 6.84
N HIS A 100 17.56 1.09 7.61
CA HIS A 100 16.72 0.81 8.77
C HIS A 100 16.76 2.03 9.69
N HIS A 101 15.84 2.98 9.51
CA HIS A 101 15.28 3.87 10.51
C HIS A 101 14.64 5.08 9.83
N CYS A 102 13.37 5.28 10.15
CA CYS A 102 12.61 6.54 10.02
C CYS A 102 12.08 6.92 8.63
N PHE A 103 10.81 6.56 8.38
CA PHE A 103 9.85 7.52 7.83
C PHE A 103 8.46 7.20 8.40
N VAL A 104 8.18 7.76 9.58
CA VAL A 104 6.82 7.96 10.08
C VAL A 104 6.62 9.46 10.22
N GLY A 105 5.54 9.97 9.63
CA GLY A 105 4.99 11.30 9.90
C GLY A 105 4.96 12.20 8.68
N ILE A 106 3.90 12.15 7.89
CA ILE A 106 2.69 13.00 7.95
C ILE A 106 1.62 12.36 7.06
#